data_AF-A0A1F4USC5-F1
#
_entry.id   AF-A0A1F4USC5-F1
#
_cell.length_a   1.000
_cell.length_b   1.000
_cell.length_c   1.000
_cell.angle_alpha   90.00
_cell.angle_beta   90.00
_cell.angle_gamma   90.00
#
_symmetry.space_group_name_H-M   'P 1'
#
loop_
_entity.id
_entity.type
_entity.pdbx_description
1 polymer ?
#
loop_
_entity_poly.entity_id
_entity_poly.type
_entity_poly.pdbx_seq_one_letter_code
_entity_poly.pdbx_strand_id
1 'polypeptide(L)' 'MINLINPSELLPLVKVTILIAEGLYAIFAFIVVRQTSLMNKTFQTGAGLLLNLFSRTHFFAVLGLFVLTLIIL' A
#
# COMPACT_ATOMS: atom_id res chain seq x y z
N MET A 1 -7.43 30.41 -26.47
CA MET A 1 -6.68 29.19 -26.10
C MET A 1 -7.69 28.05 -26.03
N ILE A 2 -7.49 26.98 -26.81
CA ILE A 2 -8.35 25.80 -26.71
C ILE A 2 -8.00 25.11 -25.39
N ASN A 3 -8.95 25.01 -24.48
CA ASN A 3 -8.80 24.23 -23.26
C ASN A 3 -8.92 22.75 -23.65
N LEU A 4 -7.81 22.15 -24.08
CA LEU A 4 -7.76 20.80 -24.66
C LEU A 4 -7.96 19.68 -23.62
N ILE A 5 -8.02 20.02 -22.33
CA ILE A 5 -8.14 19.06 -21.25
C ILE A 5 -9.22 19.57 -20.29
N ASN A 6 -10.38 18.93 -20.33
CA ASN A 6 -11.42 19.17 -19.35
C ASN A 6 -11.11 18.31 -18.10
N PRO A 7 -10.92 18.87 -16.90
CA PRO A 7 -10.55 18.11 -15.70
C PRO A 7 -11.50 16.94 -15.38
N SER A 8 -12.76 17.06 -15.78
CA SER A 8 -13.78 16.02 -15.65
C SER A 8 -13.46 14.75 -16.43
N GLU A 9 -12.74 14.85 -17.56
CA GLU A 9 -12.36 13.71 -18.40
C GLU A 9 -11.13 12.99 -17.87
N LEU A 10 -10.29 13.66 -17.08
CA LEU A 10 -9.12 13.06 -16.41
C LEU A 10 -9.49 12.32 -15.12
N LEU A 11 -10.59 12.68 -14.47
CA LEU A 11 -10.97 12.14 -13.18
C LEU A 11 -11.09 10.60 -13.17
N PRO A 12 -11.71 9.94 -14.17
CA PRO A 12 -11.77 8.47 -14.20
C PRO A 12 -10.39 7.82 -14.32
N LEU A 13 -9.49 8.40 -15.12
CA LEU A 13 -8.13 7.89 -15.29
C LEU A 13 -7.35 7.98 -13.97
N VAL A 14 -7.43 9.11 -13.28
CA VAL A 14 -6.78 9.31 -11.98
C VAL A 14 -7.28 8.30 -10.95
N LYS A 15 -8.60 8.06 -10.88
CA LYS A 15 -9.18 7.05 -9.98
C LYS A 15 -8.59 5.66 -10.22
N VAL A 16 -8.54 5.22 -11.48
CA VAL A 16 -7.97 3.92 -11.86
C VAL A 16 -6.48 3.85 -11.52
N THR A 17 -5.71 4.91 -11.78
CA THR A 17 -4.28 4.95 -11.42
C THR A 17 -4.07 4.83 -9.91
N ILE A 18 -4.88 5.51 -9.09
CA ILE A 18 -4.81 5.41 -7.62
C ILE A 18 -5.10 3.97 -7.17
N LEU A 19 -6.17 3.36 -7.67
CA LEU A 19 -6.53 1.99 -7.32
C LEU A 19 -5.43 0.98 -7.67
N ILE A 20 -4.81 1.12 -8.84
CA ILE A 20 -3.69 0.26 -9.25
C ILE A 20 -2.48 0.49 -8.35
N ALA A 21 -2.12 1.75 -8.08
CA ALA A 21 -0.98 2.09 -7.24
C ALA A 21 -1.13 1.55 -5.82
N GLU A 22 -2.31 1.70 -5.21
CA GLU A 22 -2.58 1.14 -3.89
C GLU A 22 -2.60 -0.39 -3.87
N GLY A 23 -3.18 -1.02 -4.90
CA GLY A 23 -3.16 -2.48 -5.03
C GLY A 23 -1.73 -3.03 -5.08
N LEU A 24 -0.85 -2.40 -5.87
CA LEU A 24 0.57 -2.75 -5.91
C LEU A 24 1.26 -2.47 -4.56
N TYR A 25 0.90 -1.38 -3.88
CA TYR A 25 1.44 -1.05 -2.57
C TYR A 25 1.02 -2.06 -1.48
N ALA A 26 -0.22 -2.58 -1.54
CA ALA A 26 -0.69 -3.64 -0.65
C ALA A 26 0.10 -4.94 -0.83
N ILE A 27 0.39 -5.31 -2.08
CA ILE A 27 1.27 -6.46 -2.39
C ILE A 27 2.67 -6.23 -1.83
N PHE A 28 3.23 -5.03 -2.03
CA PHE A 28 4.53 -4.67 -1.46
C PHE A 28 4.53 -4.76 0.07
N ALA A 29 3.51 -4.24 0.75
CA ALA A 29 3.39 -4.30 2.20
C ALA A 29 3.32 -5.75 2.72
N PHE A 30 2.64 -6.65 2.00
CA PHE A 30 2.66 -8.08 2.33
C PHE A 30 4.07 -8.70 2.19
N ILE A 31 4.78 -8.35 1.11
CA ILE A 31 6.17 -8.79 0.91
C ILE A 31 7.04 -8.32 2.07
N VAL A 32 6.90 -7.08 2.53
CA VAL A 32 7.63 -6.54 3.67
C VAL A 32 7.41 -7.39 4.93
N VAL A 33 6.17 -7.79 5.25
CA VAL A 33 5.89 -8.70 6.39
C VAL A 33 6.70 -10.00 6.29
N ARG A 34 6.73 -10.61 5.11
CA ARG A 34 7.51 -11.84 4.88
C ARG A 34 9.01 -11.59 5.06
N GLN A 35 9.54 -10.50 4.49
CA GLN A 35 10.96 -10.18 4.55
C GLN A 35 11.41 -9.84 5.98
N THR A 36 10.63 -9.07 6.72
CA THR A 36 10.90 -8.77 8.13
C THR A 36 10.95 -10.04 8.98
N SER A 37 10.01 -10.97 8.75
CA SER A 37 10.00 -12.27 9.43
C SER A 37 11.24 -13.11 9.13
N LEU A 38 11.65 -13.20 7.86
CA LEU A 38 12.85 -13.93 7.44
C LEU A 38 14.12 -13.31 8.03
N MET A 39 14.26 -11.99 7.91
CA MET A 39 15.38 -11.23 8.47
C MET A 39 15.53 -11.48 9.97
N ASN A 40 14.42 -11.40 10.72
CA ASN A 40 14.43 -11.63 12.17
C ASN A 40 14.80 -13.06 12.55
N LYS A 41 14.43 -14.06 11.73
CA LYS A 41 14.83 -15.46 11.94
C LYS A 41 16.32 -15.67 11.65
N THR A 42 16.85 -15.04 10.60
CA THR A 42 18.24 -15.21 10.17
C THR A 42 19.23 -14.48 11.08
N PHE A 43 18.96 -13.22 11.41
CA PHE A 43 19.91 -12.36 12.12
C PHE A 43 19.65 -12.27 13.63
N GLN A 44 18.57 -12.90 14.12
CA GLN A 44 18.17 -12.83 15.54
C GLN A 44 18.15 -11.39 16.06
N THR A 45 17.60 -10.48 15.25
CA THR A 45 17.62 -9.04 15.51
C THR A 45 17.05 -8.74 16.90
N GLY A 46 17.79 -7.97 17.72
CA GLY A 46 17.36 -7.65 19.09
C GLY A 46 15.98 -6.97 19.17
N ALA A 47 15.59 -6.24 18.13
CA ALA A 47 14.27 -5.61 18.00
C ALA A 47 13.26 -6.43 17.18
N GLY A 48 13.49 -7.72 16.96
CA GLY A 48 12.70 -8.53 16.01
C GLY A 48 11.21 -8.60 16.32
N LEU A 49 10.83 -8.58 17.60
CA LEU A 49 9.43 -8.51 18.03
C LEU A 49 8.76 -7.21 17.51
N LEU A 50 9.39 -6.06 17.76
CA LEU A 50 8.89 -4.75 17.34
C LEU A 50 8.80 -4.65 15.82
N LEU A 51 9.85 -5.08 15.12
CA LEU A 51 9.88 -5.04 13.65
C LEU A 51 8.75 -5.90 13.05
N ASN A 52 8.51 -7.10 13.57
CA ASN A 52 7.42 -7.95 13.14
C ASN A 52 6.04 -7.35 13.44
N LEU A 53 5.89 -6.67 14.59
CA LEU A 53 4.65 -6.00 14.96
C LEU A 53 4.37 -4.83 14.00
N PHE A 54 5.35 -3.94 13.81
CA PHE A 54 5.22 -2.79 12.92
C PHE A 54 4.96 -3.21 11.47
N SER A 55 5.63 -4.24 10.95
CA SER A 55 5.38 -4.71 9.58
C SER A 55 3.94 -5.21 9.42
N ARG A 56 3.40 -5.94 10.41
CA ARG A 56 2.02 -6.44 10.38
C ARG A 56 1.01 -5.31 10.52
N THR A 57 1.20 -4.40 11.47
CA THR A 57 0.33 -3.25 11.67
C THR A 57 0.31 -2.36 10.42
N HIS A 58 1.46 -2.11 9.80
CA HIS A 58 1.54 -1.38 8.54
C HIS A 58 0.75 -2.10 7.43
N PHE A 59 0.93 -3.41 7.26
CA PHE A 59 0.18 -4.18 6.26
C PHE A 59 -1.33 -4.10 6.46
N PHE A 60 -1.83 -4.24 7.70
CA PHE A 60 -3.26 -4.11 7.98
C PHE A 60 -3.79 -2.68 7.78
N ALA A 61 -2.99 -1.66 8.09
CA ALA A 61 -3.35 -0.27 7.79
C ALA A 61 -3.47 -0.04 6.28
N VAL A 62 -2.54 -0.58 5.48
CA VAL A 62 -2.59 -0.51 4.02
C VAL A 62 -3.81 -1.23 3.45
N LEU A 63 -4.13 -2.42 3.94
CA LEU A 63 -5.35 -3.11 3.54
C LEU A 63 -6.61 -2.32 3.90
N GLY A 64 -6.66 -1.73 5.10
CA GLY A 64 -7.76 -0.88 5.52
C GLY A 64 -7.94 0.35 4.63
N LEU A 65 -6.83 1.03 4.30
CA LEU A 65 -6.84 2.15 3.37
C LEU A 65 -7.29 1.73 1.98
N PHE A 66 -6.80 0.61 1.45
CA PHE A 66 -7.21 0.11 0.14
C PHE A 66 -8.73 -0.18 0.07
N VAL A 67 -9.28 -0.82 1.12
CA VAL A 67 -10.73 -1.03 1.22
C VAL A 67 -11.49 0.29 1.31
N LEU A 68 -10.98 1.26 2.08
CA LEU A 68 -11.59 2.59 2.16
C LEU A 68 -11.58 3.31 0.80
N THR A 69 -10.46 3.25 0.08
CA THR A 69 -10.31 3.78 -1.27
C THR A 69 -11.32 3.15 -2.23
N LEU A 70 -11.51 1.83 -2.21
CA LEU A 70 -12.52 1.14 -3.03
C LEU A 70 -13.96 1.60 -2.76
N ILE A 71 -14.25 2.08 -1.54
CA ILE A 71 -15.59 2.58 -1.16
C ILE A 71 -15.77 4.04 -1.59
N ILE A 72 -14.71 4.85 -1.51
CA ILE A 72 -14.78 6.31 -1.72
C ILE A 72 -14.61 6.71 -3.19
N LEU A 73 -13.67 6.09 -3.91
CA LEU A 73 -13.26 6.47 -5.27
C LEU A 73 -14.09 5.76 -6.34
#